data_AF-A0A371FQ29-F1
#
_entry.id   AF-A0A371FQ29-F1
#
_cell.length_a   1.000
_cell.length_b   1.000
_cell.length_c   1.000
_cell.angle_alpha   90.00
_cell.angle_beta   90.00
_cell.angle_gamma   90.00
#
_symmetry.space_group_name_H-M   'P 1'
#
loop_
_entity.id
_entity.type
_entity.pdbx_description
1 polymer ?
#
loop_
_entity_poly.entity_id
_entity_poly.type
_entity_poly.pdbx_seq_one_letter_code
_entity_poly.pdbx_strand_id
1 'polypeptide(L)'
;MATSSSCSQGAWLDSIELWFLGQGFHDHLEKQEAKILEENRAPWLKLDYQLCAIFWPSFKTCYSFWTNARDVFTNDVQRMFDSTQKIVSLQQTNHDMVSHTVKARGAVEELKGLLVCNSVEETTK
;
A
#
# COMPACT_ATOMS: atom_id res chain seq x y z
N MET A 1 -32.03 3.14 -5.66
CA MET A 1 -31.14 2.20 -6.38
C MET A 1 -29.74 2.47 -5.86
N ALA A 2 -29.25 1.66 -4.93
CA ALA A 2 -28.00 1.88 -4.22
C ALA A 2 -26.91 1.00 -4.85
N THR A 3 -25.96 1.63 -5.51
CA THR A 3 -24.72 1.03 -6.04
C THR A 3 -23.67 2.13 -5.80
N SER A 4 -22.70 1.99 -4.91
CA SER A 4 -21.58 1.07 -5.05
C SER A 4 -20.97 0.69 -3.69
N SER A 5 -20.88 -0.63 -3.47
CA SER A 5 -19.95 -1.38 -2.62
C SER A 5 -18.89 -0.58 -1.84
N SER A 6 -19.17 -0.27 -0.58
CA SER A 6 -18.15 0.00 0.45
C SER A 6 -17.54 -1.29 1.02
N CYS A 7 -17.76 -2.43 0.37
CA CYS A 7 -17.44 -3.76 0.87
C CYS A 7 -16.42 -4.43 -0.07
N SER A 8 -15.13 -4.11 0.06
CA SER A 8 -14.02 -4.94 -0.46
C SER A 8 -12.62 -4.42 -0.13
N GLN A 9 -12.42 -3.12 0.09
CA GLN A 9 -11.07 -2.56 0.31
C GLN A 9 -10.46 -3.00 1.66
N GLY A 10 -11.28 -3.21 2.70
CA GLY A 10 -10.84 -3.74 4.00
C GLY A 10 -10.73 -5.26 4.07
N ALA A 11 -11.53 -6.00 3.30
CA ALA A 11 -11.71 -7.45 3.50
C ALA A 11 -10.41 -8.27 3.36
N TRP A 12 -9.49 -7.84 2.50
CA TRP A 12 -8.18 -8.48 2.37
C TRP A 12 -7.25 -8.16 3.55
N LEU A 13 -7.21 -6.90 3.99
CA LEU A 13 -6.47 -6.52 5.20
C LEU A 13 -7.03 -7.23 6.44
N ASP A 14 -8.35 -7.27 6.58
CA ASP A 14 -9.04 -7.97 7.66
C ASP A 14 -8.68 -9.47 7.68
N SER A 15 -8.54 -10.09 6.50
CA SER A 15 -8.13 -11.49 6.38
C SER A 15 -6.69 -11.72 6.84
N ILE A 16 -5.78 -10.78 6.55
CA ILE A 16 -4.39 -10.84 7.02
C ILE A 16 -4.34 -10.63 8.54
N GLU A 17 -5.05 -9.62 9.04
CA GLU A 17 -5.13 -9.33 10.48
C GLU A 17 -5.67 -10.54 11.26
N LEU A 18 -6.76 -11.14 10.78
CA LEU A 18 -7.33 -12.35 11.36
C LEU A 18 -6.38 -13.55 11.31
N TRP A 19 -5.61 -13.72 10.24
CA TRP A 19 -4.60 -14.78 10.17
C TRP A 19 -3.51 -14.58 11.24
N PHE A 20 -2.97 -13.36 11.37
CA PHE A 20 -1.95 -13.04 12.38
C PHE A 20 -2.49 -13.15 13.81
N LEU A 21 -3.74 -12.73 14.05
CA LEU A 21 -4.44 -12.93 15.32
C LEU A 21 -4.60 -14.42 15.64
N GLY A 22 -5.01 -15.25 14.68
CA GLY A 22 -5.19 -16.68 14.85
C GLY A 22 -3.91 -17.45 15.18
N GLN A 23 -2.75 -16.93 14.77
CA GLN A 23 -1.43 -17.49 15.11
C GLN A 23 -0.79 -16.88 16.37
N GLY A 24 -1.38 -15.83 16.93
CA GLY A 24 -0.78 -15.08 18.05
C GLY A 24 0.41 -14.19 17.64
N PHE A 25 0.55 -13.88 16.35
CA PHE A 25 1.64 -13.06 15.80
C PHE A 25 1.23 -11.61 15.53
N HIS A 26 0.05 -11.18 15.94
CA HIS A 26 -0.47 -9.83 15.70
C HIS A 26 0.51 -8.70 16.05
N ASP A 27 1.31 -8.89 17.11
CA ASP A 27 2.36 -7.96 17.50
C ASP A 27 3.39 -7.66 16.39
N HIS A 28 3.61 -8.58 15.45
CA HIS A 28 4.48 -8.38 14.27
C HIS A 28 3.92 -7.34 13.28
N LEU A 29 2.60 -7.17 13.21
CA LEU A 29 1.96 -6.17 12.38
C LEU A 29 1.95 -4.78 13.06
N GLU A 30 1.79 -4.73 14.39
CA GLU A 30 1.57 -3.46 15.10
C GLU A 30 2.82 -2.86 15.76
N LYS A 31 3.79 -3.70 16.16
CA LYS A 31 4.96 -3.25 16.91
C LYS A 31 6.15 -3.14 15.98
N GLN A 32 6.77 -1.96 16.00
CA GLN A 32 8.08 -1.76 15.41
C GLN A 32 9.15 -2.41 16.29
N GLU A 33 10.23 -2.90 15.67
CA GLU A 33 11.37 -3.53 16.36
C GLU A 33 11.89 -2.73 17.57
N ALA A 34 11.91 -1.39 17.46
CA ALA A 34 12.35 -0.49 18.52
C ALA A 34 11.52 -0.58 19.82
N LYS A 35 10.30 -1.12 19.75
CA LYS A 35 9.38 -1.31 20.89
C LYS A 35 9.48 -2.70 21.52
N ILE A 36 10.29 -3.60 20.93
CA ILE A 36 10.51 -4.95 21.44
C ILE A 36 11.65 -4.93 22.46
N LEU A 37 11.48 -5.62 23.59
CA LEU A 37 12.51 -5.79 24.61
C LEU A 37 13.77 -6.44 23.99
N GLU A 38 14.95 -5.96 24.35
CA GLU A 38 16.22 -6.36 23.74
C GLU A 38 16.49 -7.87 23.84
N GLU A 39 16.16 -8.47 24.99
CA GLU A 39 16.25 -9.92 25.23
C GLU A 39 15.40 -10.77 24.26
N ASN A 40 14.30 -10.21 23.73
CA ASN A 40 13.38 -10.90 22.84
C ASN A 40 13.53 -10.46 21.37
N ARG A 41 14.38 -9.46 21.09
CA ARG A 41 14.50 -8.85 19.75
C ARG A 41 14.98 -9.84 18.70
N ALA A 42 16.03 -10.62 19.00
CA ALA A 42 16.60 -11.58 18.05
C ALA A 42 15.62 -12.69 17.64
N PRO A 43 14.94 -13.42 18.56
CA PRO A 43 13.95 -14.42 18.17
C PRO A 43 12.73 -13.80 17.49
N TRP A 44 12.32 -12.60 17.90
CA TRP A 44 11.22 -11.87 17.27
C TRP A 44 11.55 -11.52 15.80
N LEU A 45 12.69 -10.89 15.53
CA LEU A 45 13.10 -10.53 14.17
C LEU A 45 13.26 -11.75 13.26
N LYS A 46 13.77 -12.86 13.80
CA LYS A 46 13.88 -14.10 13.03
C LYS A 46 12.52 -14.55 12.50
N LEU A 47 11.49 -14.54 13.35
CA LEU A 47 10.14 -14.89 12.94
C LEU A 47 9.56 -13.85 11.98
N ASP A 48 9.76 -12.56 12.26
CA ASP A 48 9.30 -11.45 11.42
C ASP A 48 9.79 -11.57 9.98
N TYR A 49 11.10 -11.82 9.81
CA TYR A 49 11.71 -12.01 8.50
C TYR A 49 11.25 -13.29 7.80
N GLN A 50 10.99 -14.37 8.55
CA GLN A 50 10.43 -15.60 7.97
C GLN A 50 9.01 -15.36 7.46
N LEU A 51 8.17 -14.65 8.21
CA LEU A 51 6.82 -14.28 7.80
C LEU A 51 6.88 -13.39 6.54
N CYS A 52 7.75 -12.38 6.51
CA CYS A 52 7.98 -11.55 5.32
C CYS A 52 8.44 -12.38 4.12
N ALA A 53 9.39 -13.29 4.28
CA ALA A 53 9.89 -14.09 3.16
C ALA A 53 8.80 -14.98 2.55
N ILE A 54 7.87 -15.49 3.36
CA ILE A 54 6.77 -16.35 2.92
C ILE A 54 5.67 -15.54 2.25
N PHE A 55 5.23 -14.44 2.87
CA PHE A 55 4.07 -13.69 2.42
C PHE A 55 4.43 -12.53 1.48
N TRP A 56 5.51 -11.80 1.78
CA TRP A 56 5.83 -10.51 1.16
C TRP A 56 7.35 -10.28 1.02
N PRO A 57 8.03 -10.98 0.09
CA PRO A 57 9.48 -10.98 -0.01
C PRO A 57 10.11 -9.60 -0.32
N SER A 58 9.30 -8.63 -0.74
CA SER A 58 9.74 -7.25 -1.01
C SER A 58 9.77 -6.34 0.23
N PHE A 59 9.28 -6.82 1.38
CA PHE A 59 9.21 -6.03 2.61
C PHE A 59 10.24 -6.48 3.64
N LYS A 60 10.82 -5.49 4.34
CA LYS A 60 11.84 -5.75 5.38
C LYS A 60 11.21 -6.28 6.67
N THR A 61 10.03 -5.80 7.05
CA THR A 61 9.34 -6.24 8.28
C THR A 61 7.83 -6.32 8.08
N CYS A 62 7.16 -7.14 8.90
CA CYS A 62 5.70 -7.28 8.87
C CYS A 62 5.02 -5.93 9.16
N TYR A 63 5.58 -5.17 10.11
CA TYR A 63 5.16 -3.80 10.42
C TYR A 63 5.21 -2.88 9.20
N SER A 64 6.33 -2.86 8.46
CA SER A 64 6.49 -1.98 7.29
C SER A 64 5.49 -2.28 6.18
N PHE A 65 5.22 -3.58 5.97
CA PHE A 65 4.17 -4.03 5.08
C PHE A 65 2.80 -3.57 5.56
N TRP A 66 2.46 -3.84 6.82
CA TRP A 66 1.15 -3.54 7.38
C TRP A 66 0.81 -2.06 7.31
N THR A 67 1.77 -1.19 7.65
CA THR A 67 1.59 0.26 7.56
C THR A 67 1.39 0.74 6.14
N ASN A 68 2.16 0.21 5.18
CA ASN A 68 2.03 0.59 3.78
C ASN A 68 0.69 0.11 3.20
N ALA A 69 0.35 -1.16 3.44
CA ALA A 69 -0.89 -1.75 2.98
C ALA A 69 -2.11 -0.97 3.51
N ARG A 70 -2.14 -0.65 4.81
CA ARG A 70 -3.21 0.18 5.39
C ARG A 70 -3.30 1.55 4.73
N ASP A 71 -2.18 2.23 4.51
CA ASP A 71 -2.17 3.54 3.86
C ASP A 71 -2.76 3.47 2.44
N VAL A 72 -2.30 2.51 1.62
CA VAL A 72 -2.81 2.31 0.26
C VAL A 72 -4.31 2.02 0.26
N PHE A 73 -4.77 1.08 1.08
CA PHE A 73 -6.17 0.67 1.09
C PHE A 73 -7.12 1.68 1.72
N THR A 74 -6.65 2.52 2.64
CA THR A 74 -7.50 3.55 3.28
C THR A 74 -7.50 4.87 2.51
N ASN A 75 -6.38 5.27 1.91
CA ASN A 75 -6.24 6.59 1.31
C ASN A 75 -6.19 6.56 -0.22
N ASP A 76 -5.63 5.52 -0.83
CA ASP A 76 -5.19 5.60 -2.23
C ASP A 76 -5.93 4.70 -3.20
N VAL A 77 -6.63 3.63 -2.80
CA VAL A 77 -7.37 2.77 -3.76
C VAL A 77 -8.46 3.55 -4.51
N GLN A 78 -9.26 4.34 -3.80
CA GLN A 78 -10.30 5.15 -4.46
C GLN A 78 -9.68 6.24 -5.34
N ARG A 79 -8.62 6.91 -4.86
CA ARG A 79 -7.91 7.94 -5.62
C ARG A 79 -7.23 7.36 -6.86
N MET A 80 -6.70 6.14 -6.78
CA MET A 80 -6.13 5.41 -7.92
C MET A 80 -7.21 5.09 -8.94
N PHE A 81 -8.38 4.63 -8.49
CA PHE A 81 -9.52 4.39 -9.37
C PHE A 81 -9.94 5.69 -10.07
N ASP A 82 -10.16 6.77 -9.32
CA ASP A 82 -10.59 8.06 -9.85
C ASP A 82 -9.56 8.64 -10.83
N SER A 83 -8.26 8.56 -10.50
CA SER A 83 -7.16 8.99 -11.37
C SER A 83 -7.08 8.16 -12.65
N THR A 84 -7.26 6.84 -12.54
CA THR A 84 -7.34 5.95 -13.71
C THR A 84 -8.56 6.28 -14.57
N GLN A 85 -9.72 6.56 -13.98
CA GLN A 85 -10.92 6.99 -14.71
C GLN A 85 -10.72 8.33 -15.42
N LYS A 86 -10.03 9.29 -14.79
CA LYS A 86 -9.62 10.54 -15.46
C LYS A 86 -8.78 10.26 -16.71
N ILE A 87 -7.83 9.32 -16.63
CA ILE A 87 -6.98 8.94 -17.78
C ILE A 87 -7.81 8.25 -18.88
N VAL A 88 -8.66 7.29 -18.53
CA VAL A 88 -9.49 6.55 -19.50
C VAL A 88 -10.53 7.46 -20.18
N SER A 89 -11.06 8.44 -19.44
CA SER A 89 -12.01 9.42 -19.97
C SER A 89 -11.37 10.58 -20.75
N LEU A 90 -10.03 10.65 -20.84
CA LEU A 90 -9.34 11.60 -21.70
C LEU A 90 -9.63 11.27 -23.17
N GLN A 91 -10.69 11.87 -23.69
CA GLN A 91 -10.97 11.90 -25.12
C GLN A 91 -10.40 13.17 -25.73
N GLN A 92 -9.69 13.03 -26.84
CA GLN A 92 -9.23 14.17 -27.62
C GLN A 92 -10.40 14.78 -28.39
N THR A 93 -11.09 15.76 -27.79
CA THR A 93 -12.26 16.43 -28.40
C THR A 93 -12.03 17.89 -28.79
N ASN A 94 -10.79 18.36 -28.94
CA ASN A 94 -10.52 19.75 -29.35
C ASN A 94 -9.36 19.88 -30.32
N HIS A 95 -9.43 20.91 -31.17
CA HIS A 95 -8.37 21.36 -32.10
C HIS A 95 -7.12 21.94 -31.40
N ASP A 96 -7.11 22.07 -30.07
CA ASP A 96 -5.98 22.54 -29.27
C ASP A 96 -5.23 21.39 -28.60
N MET A 97 -4.18 20.91 -29.28
CA MET A 97 -3.33 19.82 -28.79
C MET A 97 -2.52 20.17 -27.54
N VAL A 98 -2.24 21.46 -27.30
CA VAL A 98 -1.41 21.89 -26.16
C VAL A 98 -2.18 21.67 -24.87
N SER A 99 -3.44 22.08 -24.82
CA SER A 99 -4.32 21.88 -23.65
C SER A 99 -4.50 20.39 -23.31
N HIS A 100 -4.68 19.54 -24.33
CA HIS A 100 -4.79 18.08 -24.16
C HIS A 100 -3.52 17.46 -23.58
N THR A 101 -2.35 17.86 -24.08
CA THR A 101 -1.06 17.35 -23.61
C THR A 101 -0.80 17.72 -22.15
N VAL A 102 -1.19 18.93 -21.74
CA VAL A 102 -1.07 19.38 -20.35
C VAL A 102 -1.98 18.57 -19.42
N LYS A 103 -3.24 18.35 -19.81
CA LYS A 103 -4.19 17.54 -19.02
C LYS A 103 -3.76 16.08 -18.91
N ALA A 104 -3.29 15.49 -20.01
CA ALA A 104 -2.77 14.13 -20.02
C ALA A 104 -1.55 13.99 -19.09
N ARG A 105 -0.60 14.92 -19.17
CA ARG A 105 0.56 14.95 -18.26
C ARG A 105 0.12 15.07 -16.80
N GLY A 106 -0.80 15.98 -16.48
CA GLY A 106 -1.29 16.16 -15.11
C GLY A 106 -1.93 14.90 -14.54
N ALA A 107 -2.78 14.21 -15.32
CA ALA A 107 -3.40 12.97 -14.89
C ALA A 107 -2.38 11.83 -14.70
N VAL A 108 -1.37 11.74 -15.56
CA VAL A 108 -0.28 10.77 -15.42
C VAL A 108 0.56 11.03 -14.17
N GLU A 109 0.91 12.28 -13.87
CA GLU A 109 1.68 12.61 -12.65
C GLU A 109 0.85 12.38 -11.37
N GLU A 110 -0.47 12.63 -11.41
CA GLU A 110 -1.38 12.30 -10.29
C GLU A 110 -1.40 10.79 -10.03
N LEU A 111 -1.55 9.96 -11.08
CA LEU A 111 -1.50 8.50 -10.94
C LEU A 111 -0.12 8.02 -10.46
N LYS A 112 0.96 8.58 -11.02
CA LYS A 112 2.33 8.24 -10.63
C LYS A 112 2.59 8.54 -9.17
N GLY A 113 2.11 9.67 -8.65
CA GLY A 113 2.22 10.02 -7.24
C GLY A 113 1.54 9.01 -6.30
N LEU A 114 0.48 8.34 -6.75
CA LEU A 114 -0.21 7.29 -5.99
C LEU A 114 0.48 5.92 -6.11
N LEU A 115 1.23 5.68 -7.19
CA LEU A 115 1.93 4.42 -7.44
C LEU A 115 3.34 4.37 -6.86
N VAL A 116 3.94 5.53 -6.57
CA VAL A 116 5.19 5.59 -5.79
C VAL A 116 4.83 5.25 -4.35
N CYS A 117 4.65 3.95 -4.08
CA CYS A 117 4.86 3.43 -2.73
C CYS A 117 6.24 3.93 -2.30
N ASN A 118 6.34 4.51 -1.11
CA ASN A 118 7.62 4.88 -0.51
C ASN A 118 8.51 3.63 -0.49
N SER A 119 9.31 3.42 -1.55
CA SER A 119 10.47 2.56 -1.47
C SER A 119 11.35 3.28 -0.47
N VAL A 120 11.28 2.84 0.79
CA VAL A 120 12.24 3.24 1.81
C VAL A 120 13.59 3.04 1.15
N GLU A 121 14.24 4.17 0.87
CA GLU A 121 15.54 4.22 0.23
C GLU A 121 16.47 3.27 0.98
N GLU A 122 16.91 2.27 0.23
CA GLU A 122 18.16 1.60 0.48
C GLU A 122 19.25 2.60 0.10
N THR A 123 19.65 3.46 1.04
CA THR A 123 20.95 4.14 0.96
C THR A 123 21.91 3.50 1.94
N THR A 124 22.67 2.57 1.39
CA THR A 124 23.95 2.08 1.90
C THR A 124 24.97 3.23 1.97
N LYS A 125 25.22 3.76 3.17
CA LYS A 125 26.56 3.95 3.78
C LYS A 125 26.49 4.81 5.04
#